data_AF-A0A4Q4BV51-F1
#
_entry.id   AF-A0A4Q4BV51-F1
#
_cell.length_a   1.000
_cell.length_b   1.000
_cell.length_c   1.000
_cell.angle_alpha   90.00
_cell.angle_beta   90.00
_cell.angle_gamma   90.00
#
_symmetry.space_group_name_H-M   'P 1'
#
loop_
_entity.id
_entity.type
_entity.pdbx_description
1 polymer ?
#
loop_
_entity_poly.entity_id
_entity_poly.type
_entity_poly.pdbx_seq_one_letter_code
_entity_poly.pdbx_strand_id
1 'polypeptide(L)'
;MTTYITVPVPEELVPAVYRLIAEHQASPAKAEKPAVDERDDEAGRDWSFDDLQLIADSDAPSVRSFADVLTLLADASPTSMTIGEIGEQLGEKGLTLQNRFGAVTRWMRGRVGDDVRWPIRTAGGVWAMNEHNAELWKQIRS
;
A
#
# COMPACT_ATOMS: atom_id res chain seq x y z
N MET A 1 -17.32 20.56 1.89
CA MET A 1 -18.47 21.11 2.65
C MET A 1 -19.07 19.96 3.44
N THR A 2 -19.09 20.05 4.76
CA THR A 2 -19.68 19.01 5.62
C THR A 2 -21.18 19.24 5.67
N THR A 3 -21.97 18.27 5.20
CA THR A 3 -23.43 18.34 5.24
C THR A 3 -23.92 17.70 6.54
N TYR A 4 -24.71 18.43 7.33
CA TYR A 4 -25.30 17.93 8.57
C TYR A 4 -26.75 17.49 8.33
N ILE A 5 -27.16 16.39 8.95
CA ILE A 5 -28.52 15.87 8.93
C ILE A 5 -29.05 15.87 10.37
N THR A 6 -30.24 16.42 10.58
CA THR A 6 -30.88 16.46 11.89
C THR A 6 -31.59 15.14 12.18
N VAL A 7 -31.17 14.46 13.24
CA VAL A 7 -31.80 13.21 13.71
C VAL A 7 -32.40 13.46 15.09
N PRO A 8 -33.72 13.25 15.29
CA PRO A 8 -34.35 13.40 16.59
C PRO A 8 -33.93 12.25 17.51
N VAL A 9 -33.38 12.60 18.68
CA VAL A 9 -32.95 11.65 19.71
C VAL A 9 -33.71 11.99 21.01
N PRO A 10 -34.36 11.00 21.66
CA PRO A 10 -34.93 11.18 22.99
C PRO A 10 -33.90 11.70 23.98
N GLU A 11 -34.29 12.64 24.86
CA GLU A 11 -33.36 13.38 25.73
C GLU A 11 -32.52 12.46 26.62
N GLU A 12 -33.13 11.40 27.12
CA GLU A 12 -32.49 10.38 27.96
C GLU A 12 -31.42 9.55 27.22
N LEU A 13 -31.48 9.51 25.89
CA LEU A 13 -30.53 8.78 25.04
C LEU A 13 -29.42 9.67 24.49
N VAL A 14 -29.52 10.99 24.65
CA VAL A 14 -28.50 11.94 24.18
C VAL A 14 -27.10 11.59 24.71
N PRO A 15 -26.89 11.28 26.00
CA PRO A 15 -25.57 10.88 26.51
C PRO A 15 -25.04 9.59 25.86
N ALA A 16 -25.92 8.61 25.60
CA ALA A 16 -25.55 7.35 24.98
C ALA A 16 -25.17 7.52 23.50
N VAL A 17 -25.89 8.39 22.77
CA VAL A 17 -25.58 8.71 21.37
C VAL A 17 -24.26 9.47 21.27
N TYR A 18 -24.00 10.45 22.12
CA TYR A 18 -22.70 11.13 22.14
C TYR A 18 -21.55 10.20 22.52
N ARG A 19 -21.78 9.27 23.46
CA ARG A 19 -20.80 8.23 23.79
C ARG A 19 -20.53 7.31 22.60
N LEU A 20 -21.56 6.87 21.88
CA LEU A 20 -21.42 6.03 20.69
C LEU A 20 -20.68 6.77 19.56
N ILE A 21 -21.02 8.04 19.31
CA ILE A 21 -20.31 8.88 18.34
C ILE A 21 -18.84 9.04 18.78
N ALA A 22 -18.59 9.27 20.06
CA ALA A 22 -17.23 9.32 20.60
C ALA A 22 -16.51 7.97 20.49
N GLU A 23 -17.16 6.82 20.67
CA GLU A 23 -16.53 5.51 20.46
C GLU A 23 -16.21 5.26 18.97
N HIS A 24 -17.04 5.76 18.07
CA HIS A 24 -16.80 5.68 16.63
C HIS A 24 -15.79 6.72 16.10
N GLN A 25 -15.71 7.91 16.73
CA GLN A 25 -14.77 8.99 16.37
C GLN A 25 -13.43 8.89 17.12
N ALA A 26 -13.48 8.53 18.39
CA ALA A 26 -12.37 8.03 19.19
C ALA A 26 -12.16 6.53 18.96
N SER A 27 -12.35 6.10 17.71
CA SER A 27 -11.53 5.04 17.14
C SER A 27 -10.28 5.68 16.51
N PRO A 28 -9.26 6.08 17.30
CA PRO A 28 -7.92 6.10 16.78
C PRO A 28 -7.46 4.64 16.71
N ALA A 29 -7.00 4.21 15.54
CA ALA A 29 -6.20 3.01 15.30
C ALA A 29 -5.58 2.35 16.56
N LYS A 30 -5.97 1.11 16.88
CA LYS A 30 -5.12 0.14 17.59
C LYS A 30 -5.71 -1.29 17.57
N ALA A 31 -5.85 -1.88 16.38
CA ALA A 31 -5.36 -3.26 16.30
C ALA A 31 -3.89 -3.18 16.73
N GLU A 32 -3.42 -4.10 17.57
CA GLU A 32 -2.00 -4.28 17.82
C GLU A 32 -1.25 -4.00 16.53
N LYS A 33 -0.57 -2.85 16.46
CA LYS A 33 0.63 -2.77 15.66
C LYS A 33 1.46 -3.91 16.27
N PRO A 34 1.71 -5.05 15.60
CA PRO A 34 3.00 -5.69 15.87
C PRO A 34 3.96 -4.53 15.75
N ALA A 35 4.80 -4.32 16.78
CA ALA A 35 5.73 -3.22 16.89
C ALA A 35 6.02 -2.70 15.49
N VAL A 36 5.53 -1.50 15.16
CA VAL A 36 6.09 -0.80 14.01
C VAL A 36 7.52 -0.66 14.47
N ASP A 37 8.30 -1.63 14.06
CA ASP A 37 9.72 -1.53 13.97
C ASP A 37 9.84 -0.19 13.25
N GLU A 38 10.26 0.82 14.00
CA GLU A 38 11.03 1.94 13.49
C GLU A 38 12.35 1.37 12.93
N ARG A 39 12.27 0.28 12.14
CA ARG A 39 13.24 -0.03 11.10
C ARG A 39 13.01 1.09 10.13
N ASP A 40 13.77 2.15 10.35
CA ASP A 40 14.21 3.10 9.35
C ASP A 40 13.56 2.85 7.99
N ASP A 41 12.69 3.77 7.59
CA ASP A 41 12.31 4.02 6.19
C ASP A 41 13.56 4.48 5.36
N GLU A 42 14.76 4.02 5.74
CA GLU A 42 16.01 4.14 4.99
C GLU A 42 16.02 3.09 3.90
N ALA A 43 15.77 3.56 2.68
CA ALA A 43 15.80 2.81 1.42
C ALA A 43 14.76 1.68 1.30
N GLY A 44 13.98 1.70 0.21
CA GLY A 44 13.36 0.46 -0.25
C GLY A 44 14.48 -0.59 -0.35
N ARG A 45 14.31 -1.73 0.32
CA ARG A 45 15.34 -2.77 0.39
C ARG A 45 15.79 -3.15 -1.03
N ASP A 46 17.07 -3.41 -1.19
CA ASP A 46 17.59 -4.06 -2.39
C ASP A 46 17.07 -5.49 -2.43
N TRP A 47 16.18 -5.75 -3.38
CA TRP A 47 15.62 -7.07 -3.61
C TRP A 47 16.56 -7.90 -4.44
N SER A 48 16.58 -9.21 -4.20
CA SER A 48 17.30 -10.11 -5.07
C SER A 48 16.57 -10.28 -6.40
N PHE A 49 17.31 -10.73 -7.42
CA PHE A 49 16.72 -11.11 -8.70
C PHE A 49 15.61 -12.16 -8.53
N ASP A 50 15.84 -13.18 -7.70
CA ASP A 50 14.89 -14.27 -7.46
C ASP A 50 13.57 -13.77 -6.83
N ASP A 51 13.65 -12.80 -5.91
CA ASP A 51 12.46 -12.21 -5.28
C ASP A 51 11.60 -11.43 -6.28
N LEU A 52 12.24 -10.67 -7.18
CA LEU A 52 11.56 -9.94 -8.24
C LEU A 52 11.01 -10.89 -9.31
N GLN A 53 11.76 -11.94 -9.66
CA GLN A 53 11.33 -12.96 -10.62
C GLN A 53 10.06 -13.67 -10.13
N LEU A 54 9.95 -13.97 -8.83
CA LEU A 54 8.75 -14.54 -8.22
C LEU A 54 7.50 -13.70 -8.48
N ILE A 55 7.62 -12.37 -8.44
CA ILE A 55 6.51 -11.45 -8.74
C ILE A 55 6.20 -11.47 -10.24
N ALA A 56 7.23 -11.43 -11.08
CA ALA A 56 7.08 -11.41 -12.54
C ALA A 56 6.40 -12.68 -13.09
N ASP A 57 6.72 -13.84 -12.51
CA ASP A 57 6.21 -15.16 -12.94
C ASP A 57 4.81 -15.50 -12.39
N SER A 58 4.23 -14.64 -11.55
CA SER A 58 2.99 -14.94 -10.85
C SER A 58 1.73 -14.72 -11.71
N ASP A 59 0.88 -15.73 -11.80
CA ASP A 59 -0.42 -15.63 -12.46
C ASP A 59 -1.52 -14.99 -11.58
N ALA A 60 -1.26 -14.77 -10.29
CA ALA A 60 -2.24 -14.25 -9.35
C ALA A 60 -2.65 -12.82 -9.76
N PRO A 61 -3.95 -12.50 -9.93
CA PRO A 61 -4.39 -11.20 -10.45
C PRO A 61 -3.87 -10.00 -9.67
N SER A 62 -3.85 -10.08 -8.33
CA SER A 62 -3.33 -9.01 -7.48
C SER A 62 -1.82 -8.82 -7.63
N VAL A 63 -1.08 -9.89 -7.93
CA VAL A 63 0.38 -9.84 -8.11
C VAL A 63 0.71 -9.28 -9.50
N ARG A 64 -0.08 -9.61 -10.53
CA ARG A 64 0.05 -8.99 -11.87
C ARG A 64 -0.16 -7.48 -11.82
N SER A 65 -1.23 -7.01 -11.17
CA SER A 65 -1.42 -5.56 -10.98
C SER A 65 -0.25 -4.91 -10.23
N PHE A 66 0.38 -5.62 -9.30
CA PHE A 66 1.57 -5.13 -8.61
C PHE A 66 2.79 -5.10 -9.53
N ALA A 67 2.99 -6.13 -10.35
CA ALA A 67 4.04 -6.17 -11.36
C ALA A 67 3.92 -5.01 -12.37
N ASP A 68 2.69 -4.63 -12.74
CA ASP A 68 2.45 -3.48 -13.61
C ASP A 68 2.88 -2.17 -12.92
N VAL A 69 2.57 -2.00 -11.63
CA VAL A 69 3.07 -0.87 -10.81
C VAL A 69 4.60 -0.86 -10.76
N LEU A 70 5.24 -2.02 -10.53
CA LEU A 70 6.71 -2.12 -10.51
C LEU A 70 7.31 -1.73 -11.86
N THR A 71 6.65 -2.07 -12.96
CA THR A 71 7.08 -1.69 -14.31
C THR A 71 7.07 -0.17 -14.49
N LEU A 72 5.97 0.49 -14.11
CA LEU A 72 5.88 1.96 -14.17
C LEU A 72 6.93 2.65 -13.29
N LEU A 73 7.12 2.14 -12.07
CA LEU A 73 8.10 2.71 -11.14
C LEU A 73 9.54 2.46 -11.58
N ALA A 74 9.84 1.33 -12.22
CA ALA A 74 11.16 1.05 -12.78
C ALA A 74 11.46 2.00 -13.96
N ASP A 75 10.48 2.29 -14.81
CA ASP A 75 10.63 3.24 -15.92
C ASP A 75 10.80 4.69 -15.43
N ALA A 76 10.12 5.06 -14.35
CA ALA A 76 10.24 6.37 -13.73
C ALA A 76 11.51 6.54 -12.86
N SER A 77 12.11 5.44 -12.41
CA SER A 77 13.28 5.43 -11.52
C SER A 77 14.45 6.23 -12.12
N PRO A 78 15.17 7.05 -11.32
CA PRO A 78 15.10 7.21 -9.84
C PRO A 78 13.99 8.15 -9.34
N THR A 79 13.13 8.64 -10.23
CA THR A 79 12.06 9.58 -9.87
C THR A 79 10.92 8.85 -9.15
N SER A 80 10.24 9.58 -8.28
CA SER A 80 9.06 9.09 -7.60
C SER A 80 7.78 9.46 -8.35
N MET A 81 6.76 8.61 -8.27
CA MET A 81 5.42 8.87 -8.81
C MET A 81 4.40 8.95 -7.68
N THR A 82 3.40 9.79 -7.82
CA THR A 82 2.25 9.81 -6.94
C THR A 82 1.33 8.63 -7.23
N ILE A 83 0.58 8.20 -6.22
CA ILE A 83 -0.42 7.14 -6.41
C ILE A 83 -1.52 7.51 -7.43
N GLY A 84 -1.76 8.82 -7.62
CA GLY A 84 -2.66 9.35 -8.64
C GLY A 84 -2.13 9.11 -10.05
N GLU A 85 -0.87 9.49 -10.31
CA GLU A 85 -0.22 9.29 -11.62
C GLU A 85 -0.13 7.82 -12.01
N ILE A 86 0.21 6.94 -11.05
CA ILE A 86 0.25 5.49 -11.28
C ILE A 86 -1.15 4.97 -11.62
N GLY A 87 -2.17 5.43 -10.88
CA GLY A 87 -3.56 5.07 -11.15
C GLY A 87 -4.03 5.51 -12.53
N GLU A 88 -3.72 6.75 -12.93
CA GLU A 88 -4.05 7.28 -14.25
C GLU A 88 -3.41 6.47 -15.39
N GLN A 89 -2.14 6.10 -15.25
CA GLN A 89 -1.45 5.28 -16.26
C GLN A 89 -1.99 3.85 -16.36
N LEU A 90 -2.43 3.27 -15.24
CA LEU A 90 -3.02 1.93 -15.21
C LEU A 90 -4.53 1.92 -15.48
N GLY A 91 -5.17 3.09 -15.61
CA GLY A 91 -6.63 3.21 -15.76
C GLY A 91 -7.41 2.79 -14.51
N GLU A 92 -6.79 2.84 -13.33
CA GLU A 92 -7.38 2.43 -12.05
C GLU A 92 -7.32 3.55 -11.00
N LYS A 93 -8.19 3.51 -9.99
CA LYS A 93 -8.09 4.44 -8.85
C LYS A 93 -6.87 4.07 -8.01
N GLY A 94 -5.99 5.04 -7.71
CA GLY A 94 -4.79 4.82 -6.88
C GLY A 94 -5.08 4.11 -5.54
N LEU A 95 -6.17 4.48 -4.85
CA LEU A 95 -6.58 3.82 -3.61
C LEU A 95 -6.92 2.33 -3.81
N THR A 96 -7.48 1.96 -4.96
CA THR A 96 -7.76 0.57 -5.32
C THR A 96 -6.46 -0.22 -5.49
N LEU A 97 -5.43 0.37 -6.10
CA LEU A 97 -4.11 -0.25 -6.22
C LEU A 97 -3.48 -0.50 -4.85
N GLN A 98 -3.52 0.50 -3.95
CA GLN A 98 -3.00 0.35 -2.59
C GLN A 98 -3.70 -0.77 -1.82
N ASN A 99 -5.02 -0.86 -1.92
CA ASN A 99 -5.79 -1.89 -1.23
C ASN A 99 -5.44 -3.31 -1.70
N ARG A 100 -5.02 -3.47 -2.97
CA ARG A 100 -4.58 -4.77 -3.51
C ARG A 100 -3.26 -5.22 -2.90
N PHE A 101 -2.40 -4.31 -2.44
CA PHE A 101 -1.09 -4.67 -1.88
C PHE A 101 -1.22 -5.56 -0.65
N GLY A 102 -2.28 -5.41 0.16
CA GLY A 102 -2.49 -6.29 1.31
C GLY A 102 -2.69 -7.77 0.94
N ALA A 103 -3.20 -8.07 -0.26
CA ALA A 103 -3.27 -9.43 -0.79
C ALA A 103 -1.89 -9.91 -1.29
N VAL A 104 -1.14 -9.02 -1.95
CA VAL A 104 0.23 -9.31 -2.42
C VAL A 104 1.17 -9.54 -1.23
N THR A 105 1.08 -8.76 -0.15
CA THR A 105 1.88 -8.95 1.08
C THR A 105 1.64 -10.34 1.67
N ARG A 106 0.37 -10.77 1.76
CA ARG A 106 0.02 -12.11 2.24
C ARG A 106 0.54 -13.20 1.31
N TRP A 107 0.46 -12.98 0.00
CA TRP A 107 0.97 -13.91 -1.01
C TRP A 107 2.50 -14.06 -0.95
N MET A 108 3.23 -12.95 -0.76
CA MET A 108 4.68 -12.91 -0.58
C MET A 108 5.08 -13.58 0.73
N ARG A 109 4.38 -13.31 1.84
CA ARG A 109 4.72 -13.89 3.15
C ARG A 109 4.77 -15.41 3.12
N GLY A 110 3.88 -16.03 2.35
CA GLY A 110 3.88 -17.49 2.16
C GLY A 110 5.06 -18.05 1.34
N ARG A 111 5.89 -17.19 0.72
CA ARG A 111 6.98 -17.58 -0.20
C ARG A 111 8.36 -17.15 0.27
N VAL A 112 8.48 -15.90 0.73
CA VAL A 112 9.75 -15.31 1.20
C VAL A 112 9.84 -15.22 2.74
N GLY A 113 8.83 -15.72 3.46
CA GLY A 113 8.78 -15.70 4.92
C GLY A 113 8.27 -14.36 5.48
N ASP A 114 8.54 -14.11 6.76
CA ASP A 114 7.93 -12.98 7.49
C ASP A 114 8.52 -11.59 7.18
N ASP A 115 9.70 -11.51 6.54
CA ASP A 115 10.35 -10.23 6.18
C ASP A 115 9.87 -9.72 4.81
N VAL A 116 8.58 -9.40 4.70
CA VAL A 116 7.97 -8.83 3.48
C VAL A 116 8.12 -7.31 3.48
N ARG A 117 9.31 -6.81 3.16
CA ARG A 117 9.54 -5.39 2.85
C ARG A 117 9.54 -5.19 1.34
N TRP A 118 8.73 -4.29 0.83
CA TRP A 118 8.57 -4.09 -0.62
C TRP A 118 9.82 -3.51 -1.31
N PRO A 119 10.01 -3.75 -2.62
CA PRO A 119 11.12 -3.18 -3.40
C PRO A 119 10.91 -1.68 -3.70
N ILE A 120 9.85 -1.09 -3.14
CA ILE A 120 9.42 0.28 -3.35
C ILE A 120 9.26 0.98 -2.01
N ARG A 121 9.56 2.28 -2.00
CA ARG A 121 9.27 3.17 -0.88
C ARG A 121 7.88 3.76 -1.05
N THR A 122 7.09 3.79 0.01
CA THR A 122 5.78 4.45 0.03
C THR A 122 5.74 5.49 1.16
N ALA A 123 5.82 6.78 0.83
CA ALA A 123 5.79 7.86 1.82
C ALA A 123 4.86 8.97 1.35
N GLY A 124 3.89 9.37 2.18
CA GLY A 124 3.01 10.52 1.89
C GLY A 124 2.20 10.41 0.58
N GLY A 125 1.85 9.20 0.13
CA GLY A 125 1.15 8.98 -1.14
C GLY A 125 2.06 9.01 -2.38
N VAL A 126 3.37 9.10 -2.19
CA VAL A 126 4.40 9.06 -3.22
C VAL A 126 5.13 7.72 -3.15
N TRP A 127 5.27 7.08 -4.30
CA TRP A 127 5.88 5.77 -4.49
C TRP A 127 7.15 5.91 -5.31
N ALA A 128 8.21 5.20 -4.91
CA ALA A 128 9.50 5.26 -5.61
C ALA A 128 10.18 3.89 -5.58
N MET A 129 10.89 3.56 -6.65
CA MET A 129 11.78 2.41 -6.74
C MET A 129 13.22 2.91 -6.84
N ASN A 130 14.13 2.32 -6.06
CA ASN A 130 15.55 2.65 -6.16
C ASN A 130 16.12 2.18 -7.52
N GLU A 131 17.27 2.71 -7.92
CA GLU A 131 17.87 2.39 -9.23
C GLU A 131 18.22 0.90 -9.35
N HIS A 132 18.75 0.30 -8.29
CA HIS A 132 19.14 -1.11 -8.27
C HIS A 132 17.96 -2.05 -8.60
N ASN A 133 16.83 -1.90 -7.89
CA ASN A 133 15.63 -2.71 -8.10
C ASN A 133 15.02 -2.42 -9.48
N ALA A 134 15.10 -1.18 -9.97
CA ALA A 134 14.60 -0.81 -11.29
C ALA A 134 15.42 -1.48 -12.40
N GLU A 135 16.75 -1.52 -12.29
CA GLU A 135 17.62 -2.22 -13.23
C GLU A 135 17.36 -3.72 -13.24
N LEU A 136 17.22 -4.36 -12.07
CA LEU A 136 16.87 -5.78 -11.99
C LEU A 136 15.50 -6.06 -12.60
N TRP A 137 14.50 -5.22 -12.30
CA TRP A 137 13.15 -5.37 -12.85
C TRP A 137 13.14 -5.25 -14.38
N LYS A 138 13.89 -4.30 -14.94
CA LYS A 138 14.02 -4.13 -16.40
C LYS A 138 14.67 -5.36 -17.06
N GLN A 139 15.66 -5.98 -16.41
CA GLN A 139 16.28 -7.21 -16.91
C GLN A 139 15.31 -8.41 -16.91
N ILE A 140 14.40 -8.47 -15.92
CA ILE A 140 13.40 -9.54 -15.82
C ILE A 140 12.30 -9.38 -16.88
N ARG A 141 11.97 -8.13 -17.25
CA ARG A 141 10.85 -7.79 -18.14
C ARG A 141 11.26 -7.56 -19.61
N SER A 142 12.57 -7.55 -19.90
CA SER A 142 13.14 -7.39 -21.24
C SER A 142 12.99 -8.63 -22.13
#